data_AF-A0A0B3RSX5-F1
#
_entry.id   AF-A0A0B3RSX5-F1
#
_cell.length_a   1.000
_cell.length_b   1.000
_cell.length_c   1.000
_cell.angle_alpha   90.00
_cell.angle_beta   90.00
_cell.angle_gamma   90.00
#
_symmetry.space_group_name_H-M   'P 1'
#
loop_
_entity.id
_entity.type
_entity.pdbx_description
1 polymer ?
#
loop_
_entity_poly.entity_id
_entity_poly.type
_entity_poly.pdbx_seq_one_letter_code
_entity_poly.pdbx_strand_id
1 'polypeptide(L)'
;MIDVPTFVPRKCQGAYIHFAQRVEQRLPGIPAKSLWLSIIAAIESEHDDVTFLGRTSRDGRRAWLCDFRECRFITIFCHTASVPITVITDPAFVLAREGRPPLNVKDFIHA
;
A
#
# COMPACT_ATOMS: atom_id res chain seq x y z
N MET A 1 13.52 16.58 -0.47
CA MET A 1 14.09 15.44 -1.22
C MET A 1 13.84 14.20 -0.37
N ILE A 2 13.21 13.15 -0.92
CA ILE A 2 12.97 11.92 -0.15
C ILE A 2 14.31 11.19 0.02
N ASP A 3 14.74 10.99 1.26
CA ASP A 3 15.90 10.14 1.56
C ASP A 3 15.50 8.66 1.43
N VAL A 4 16.27 7.91 0.65
CA VAL A 4 15.99 6.51 0.35
C VAL A 4 16.82 5.63 1.30
N PRO A 5 16.17 4.85 2.19
CA PRO A 5 16.90 4.04 3.14
C PRO A 5 17.80 3.00 2.46
N THR A 6 18.96 2.74 3.05
CA THR A 6 19.97 1.80 2.53
C THR A 6 19.49 0.36 2.42
N PHE A 7 18.45 -0.02 3.20
CA PHE A 7 17.86 -1.35 3.13
C PHE A 7 16.95 -1.55 1.90
N VAL A 8 16.55 -0.48 1.20
CA VAL A 8 15.71 -0.59 0.00
C VAL A 8 16.60 -1.01 -1.18
N PRO A 9 16.38 -2.18 -1.81
CA PRO A 9 17.19 -2.62 -2.93
C PRO A 9 17.17 -1.58 -4.06
N ARG A 10 18.30 -1.41 -4.78
CA ARG A 10 18.43 -0.40 -5.84
C ARG A 10 17.28 -0.44 -6.86
N LYS A 11 16.86 -1.64 -7.25
CA LYS A 11 15.74 -1.87 -8.20
C LYS A 11 14.36 -1.40 -7.68
N CYS A 12 14.21 -1.22 -6.37
CA CYS A 12 12.97 -0.82 -5.70
C CYS A 12 12.96 0.64 -5.24
N GLN A 13 14.06 1.39 -5.41
CA GLN A 13 14.15 2.77 -4.92
C GLN A 13 13.09 3.69 -5.52
N GLY A 14 12.78 3.54 -6.81
CA GLY A 14 11.70 4.31 -7.45
C GLY A 14 10.33 4.02 -6.84
N ALA A 15 10.06 2.77 -6.44
CA ALA A 15 8.83 2.40 -5.74
C ALA A 15 8.78 3.02 -4.35
N TYR A 16 9.90 3.00 -3.60
CA TYR A 16 9.98 3.65 -2.30
C TYR A 16 9.76 5.16 -2.38
N ILE A 17 10.40 5.85 -3.34
CA ILE A 17 10.21 7.30 -3.53
C ILE A 17 8.74 7.60 -3.81
N HIS A 18 8.12 6.87 -4.74
CA HIS A 18 6.71 7.05 -5.05
C HIS A 18 5.83 6.79 -3.83
N PHE A 19 6.06 5.71 -3.11
CA PHE A 19 5.33 5.38 -1.89
C PHE A 19 5.47 6.48 -0.84
N ALA A 20 6.69 6.93 -0.54
CA ALA A 20 6.95 7.95 0.47
C ALA A 20 6.26 9.27 0.15
N GLN A 21 6.30 9.71 -1.11
CA GLN A 21 5.55 10.89 -1.56
C GLN A 21 4.04 10.74 -1.33
N ARG A 22 3.48 9.54 -1.57
CA ARG A 22 2.05 9.29 -1.35
C ARG A 22 1.69 9.23 0.12
N VAL A 23 2.55 8.69 0.97
CA VAL A 23 2.37 8.71 2.42
C VAL A 23 2.38 10.15 2.93
N GLU A 24 3.36 10.97 2.56
CA GLU A 24 3.41 12.39 2.98
C GLU A 24 2.15 13.17 2.55
N GLN A 25 1.61 12.88 1.37
CA GLN A 25 0.42 13.55 0.83
C GLN A 25 -0.90 13.08 1.48
N ARG A 26 -0.99 11.80 1.85
CA ARG A 26 -2.27 11.13 2.15
C ARG A 26 -2.41 10.72 3.60
N LEU A 27 -1.29 10.55 4.29
CA LEU A 27 -1.17 10.03 5.64
C LEU A 27 -0.23 10.93 6.47
N PRO A 28 -0.56 12.22 6.63
CA PRO A 28 0.32 13.17 7.30
C PRO A 28 0.61 12.73 8.74
N GLY A 29 1.87 12.84 9.15
CA GLY A 29 2.34 12.41 10.48
C GLY A 29 2.77 10.94 10.57
N ILE A 30 2.53 10.13 9.54
CA ILE A 30 3.03 8.74 9.49
C ILE A 30 4.41 8.68 8.80
N PRO A 31 5.47 8.21 9.47
CA PRO A 31 6.78 8.07 8.84
C PRO A 31 6.77 7.00 7.74
N ALA A 32 7.04 7.40 6.49
CA ALA A 32 7.01 6.51 5.33
C ALA A 32 7.92 5.28 5.48
N LYS A 33 9.12 5.45 6.03
CA LYS A 33 10.07 4.35 6.29
C LYS A 33 9.47 3.29 7.21
N SER A 34 8.85 3.72 8.32
CA SER A 34 8.25 2.80 9.28
C SER A 34 7.04 2.11 8.66
N LEU A 35 6.17 2.86 7.97
CA LEU A 35 4.99 2.29 7.32
C LEU A 35 5.36 1.28 6.22
N TRP A 36 6.40 1.56 5.43
CA TRP A 36 6.92 0.64 4.41
C TRP A 36 7.29 -0.72 4.99
N LEU A 37 8.06 -0.72 6.08
CA LEU A 37 8.47 -1.95 6.76
C LEU A 37 7.29 -2.66 7.43
N SER A 38 6.39 -1.90 8.07
CA SER A 38 5.19 -2.45 8.71
C SER A 38 4.26 -3.14 7.72
N ILE A 39 4.04 -2.56 6.52
CA ILE A 39 3.22 -3.19 5.47
C ILE A 39 3.84 -4.51 5.01
N ILE A 40 5.16 -4.52 4.76
CA ILE A 40 5.86 -5.74 4.33
C ILE A 40 5.70 -6.82 5.41
N ALA A 41 6.06 -6.49 6.65
CA ALA A 41 5.98 -7.43 7.76
C ALA A 41 4.55 -7.97 7.94
N ALA A 42 3.53 -7.10 7.93
CA ALA A 42 2.14 -7.51 8.12
C ALA A 42 1.61 -8.41 6.99
N ILE A 43 1.97 -8.13 5.73
CA ILE A 43 1.54 -8.96 4.60
C ILE A 43 2.29 -10.31 4.59
N GLU A 44 3.58 -10.31 4.91
CA GLU A 44 4.39 -11.54 4.94
C GLU A 44 4.05 -12.45 6.13
N SER A 45 3.58 -11.88 7.24
CA SER A 45 3.13 -12.65 8.41
C SER A 45 1.64 -12.95 8.43
N GLU A 46 0.88 -12.53 7.41
CA GLU A 46 -0.58 -12.66 7.34
C GLU A 46 -1.28 -12.07 8.58
N HIS A 47 -0.81 -10.90 9.02
CA HIS A 47 -1.34 -10.22 10.20
C HIS A 47 -2.80 -9.77 10.00
N ASP A 48 -3.61 -9.80 11.07
CA ASP A 48 -5.05 -9.48 11.02
C ASP A 48 -5.33 -8.03 10.57
N ASP A 49 -4.39 -7.12 10.79
CA ASP A 49 -4.47 -5.71 10.37
C ASP A 49 -4.41 -5.52 8.83
N VAL A 50 -4.16 -6.58 8.06
CA VAL A 50 -4.15 -6.53 6.59
C VAL A 50 -5.14 -7.51 5.96
N THR A 51 -6.05 -7.00 5.12
CA THR A 51 -7.05 -7.82 4.43
C THR A 51 -6.84 -7.76 2.92
N PHE A 52 -6.73 -8.93 2.26
CA PHE A 52 -6.61 -9.00 0.80
C PHE A 52 -7.90 -8.58 0.09
N LEU A 53 -7.82 -7.59 -0.80
CA LEU A 53 -8.97 -7.08 -1.55
C LEU A 53 -9.06 -7.60 -3.00
N GLY A 54 -7.93 -8.03 -3.56
CA GLY A 54 -7.88 -8.59 -4.91
C GLY A 54 -6.58 -8.31 -5.65
N ARG A 55 -6.45 -8.93 -6.83
CA ARG A 55 -5.35 -8.66 -7.77
C ARG A 55 -5.68 -7.41 -8.58
N THR A 56 -4.68 -6.56 -8.79
CA THR A 56 -4.81 -5.34 -9.61
C THR A 56 -4.04 -5.44 -10.92
N SER A 57 -3.14 -6.42 -11.06
CA SER A 57 -2.54 -6.78 -12.34
C SER A 57 -2.19 -8.27 -12.39
N ARG A 58 -1.88 -8.76 -13.60
CA ARG A 58 -1.33 -10.12 -13.80
C ARG A 58 0.06 -10.26 -13.21
N ASP A 59 0.87 -9.19 -13.25
CA ASP A 59 2.28 -9.12 -12.83
C ASP A 59 2.51 -9.14 -11.31
N GLY A 60 1.56 -9.67 -10.54
CA GLY A 60 1.71 -9.83 -9.09
C GLY A 60 1.35 -8.61 -8.25
N ARG A 61 0.74 -7.57 -8.82
CA ARG A 61 0.21 -6.45 -8.01
C ARG A 61 -1.11 -6.83 -7.35
N ARG A 62 -1.19 -6.57 -6.05
CA ARG A 62 -2.33 -6.92 -5.19
C ARG A 62 -2.73 -5.73 -4.35
N ALA A 63 -4.01 -5.60 -4.09
CA ALA A 63 -4.55 -4.60 -3.20
C ALA A 63 -4.83 -5.21 -1.83
N TRP A 64 -4.45 -4.49 -0.79
CA TRP A 64 -4.65 -4.86 0.60
C TRP A 64 -5.26 -3.67 1.34
N LEU A 65 -6.31 -3.92 2.11
CA LEU A 65 -6.76 -3.00 3.13
C LEU A 65 -5.79 -3.10 4.31
N CYS A 66 -5.30 -1.97 4.79
CA CYS A 66 -4.46 -1.86 5.96
C CYS A 66 -5.20 -1.07 7.03
N ASP A 67 -5.24 -1.59 8.24
CA ASP A 67 -5.81 -0.93 9.42
C ASP A 67 -4.72 -0.78 10.47
N PHE A 68 -3.96 0.32 10.41
CA PHE A 68 -2.84 0.56 11.31
C PHE A 68 -3.10 1.80 12.16
N ARG A 69 -3.08 1.63 13.49
CA ARG A 69 -3.12 2.74 14.46
C ARG A 69 -4.23 3.76 14.16
N GLU A 70 -5.46 3.27 14.00
CA GLU A 70 -6.65 4.08 13.68
C GLU A 70 -6.62 4.74 12.29
N CYS A 71 -5.67 4.36 11.45
CA CYS A 71 -5.59 4.80 10.07
C CYS A 71 -5.89 3.65 9.13
N ARG A 72 -7.01 3.77 8.42
CA ARG A 72 -7.42 2.81 7.41
C ARG A 72 -7.11 3.31 6.01
N PHE A 73 -6.36 2.52 5.25
CA PHE A 73 -5.99 2.86 3.87
C PHE A 73 -5.81 1.59 3.04
N ILE A 74 -5.83 1.72 1.71
CA ILE A 74 -5.53 0.61 0.81
C ILE A 74 -4.11 0.76 0.30
N THR A 75 -3.30 -0.29 0.36
CA THR A 75 -2.00 -0.33 -0.31
C THR A 75 -2.04 -1.20 -1.56
N ILE A 76 -1.31 -0.77 -2.60
CA ILE A 76 -0.96 -1.65 -3.72
C ILE A 76 0.42 -2.23 -3.45
N PHE A 77 0.48 -3.55 -3.35
CA PHE A 77 1.70 -4.30 -3.08
C PHE A 77 2.13 -5.09 -4.30
N CYS A 78 3.42 -4.99 -4.65
CA CYS A 78 4.04 -5.78 -5.71
C CYS A 78 4.62 -7.06 -5.11
N HIS A 79 3.92 -8.19 -5.26
CA HIS A 79 4.35 -9.48 -4.70
C HIS A 79 5.62 -10.01 -5.36
N THR A 80 5.88 -9.68 -6.63
CA THR A 80 7.13 -10.11 -7.31
C THR A 80 8.37 -9.41 -6.75
N ALA A 81 8.21 -8.21 -6.19
CA ALA A 81 9.31 -7.45 -5.61
C ALA A 81 9.26 -7.39 -4.08
N SER A 82 8.25 -8.00 -3.45
CA SER A 82 7.96 -7.94 -2.01
C SER A 82 7.97 -6.52 -1.43
N VAL A 83 7.33 -5.57 -2.11
CA VAL A 83 7.31 -4.16 -1.68
C VAL A 83 5.96 -3.48 -1.90
N PRO A 84 5.57 -2.54 -1.03
CA PRO A 84 4.46 -1.65 -1.31
C PRO A 84 4.84 -0.64 -2.40
N ILE A 85 3.84 -0.18 -3.14
CA ILE A 85 4.01 0.78 -4.25
C ILE A 85 3.35 2.11 -3.90
N THR A 86 2.12 2.07 -3.39
CA THR A 86 1.34 3.28 -3.09
C THR A 86 0.35 3.03 -1.96
N VAL A 87 -0.16 4.12 -1.38
CA VAL A 87 -1.25 4.13 -0.40
C VAL A 87 -2.41 4.94 -0.97
N ILE A 88 -3.64 4.47 -0.80
CA ILE A 88 -4.87 5.07 -1.32
C ILE A 88 -5.77 5.33 -0.13
N THR A 89 -6.16 6.59 0.04
CA THR A 89 -7.06 7.07 1.11
C THR A 89 -8.28 7.80 0.56
N ASP A 90 -8.30 8.10 -0.74
CA ASP A 90 -9.37 8.87 -1.38
C ASP A 90 -10.62 8.00 -1.55
N PRO A 91 -11.75 8.32 -0.88
CA PRO A 91 -12.98 7.53 -0.99
C PRO A 91 -13.61 7.60 -2.39
N ALA A 92 -13.31 8.62 -3.18
CA ALA A 92 -13.78 8.74 -4.56
C ALA A 92 -13.01 7.81 -5.52
N PHE A 93 -11.89 7.22 -5.08
CA PHE A 93 -11.10 6.34 -5.91
C PHE A 93 -11.86 5.03 -6.19
N VAL A 94 -11.79 4.58 -7.45
CA VAL A 94 -12.33 3.29 -7.88
C VAL A 94 -11.17 2.39 -8.26
N LEU A 95 -11.03 1.30 -7.53
CA LEU A 95 -9.94 0.36 -7.70
C LEU A 95 -10.32 -0.72 -8.71
N ALA A 96 -9.67 -0.68 -9.88
CA ALA A 96 -9.78 -1.74 -10.86
C ALA A 96 -9.14 -3.04 -10.34
N ARG A 97 -9.81 -4.17 -10.57
CA ARG A 97 -9.35 -5.51 -10.18
C ARG A 97 -9.32 -6.44 -11.39
N GLU A 98 -8.29 -7.26 -11.47
CA GLU A 98 -8.15 -8.24 -12.55
C GLU A 98 -9.20 -9.34 -12.38
N GLY A 99 -10.04 -9.53 -13.40
CA GLY A 99 -11.05 -10.59 -13.44
C GLY A 99 -12.17 -10.46 -12.40
N ARG A 100 -12.34 -9.29 -11.77
CA ARG A 100 -13.39 -8.99 -10.78
C ARG A 100 -13.97 -7.60 -11.01
N PRO A 101 -15.22 -7.33 -10.58
CA PRO A 101 -15.77 -5.98 -10.59
C PRO A 101 -14.86 -5.00 -9.83
N PRO A 102 -14.81 -3.73 -10.25
CA PRO A 102 -14.07 -2.71 -9.54
C PRO A 102 -14.60 -2.53 -8.11
N LEU A 103 -13.74 -2.01 -7.25
CA LEU A 103 -14.02 -1.81 -5.83
C LEU A 103 -14.07 -0.30 -5.55
N ASN A 104 -15.16 0.18 -4.96
CA ASN A 104 -15.24 1.59 -4.56
C ASN A 104 -14.52 1.76 -3.22
N VAL A 105 -13.53 2.63 -3.16
CA VAL A 105 -12.68 2.77 -1.97
C VAL A 105 -13.48 3.28 -0.76
N LYS A 106 -14.52 4.10 -0.99
CA LYS A 106 -15.46 4.53 0.05
C LYS A 106 -16.05 3.36 0.85
N ASP A 107 -16.22 2.18 0.27
CA ASP A 107 -16.83 1.04 0.96
C ASP A 107 -15.91 0.46 2.06
N PHE A 108 -14.64 0.90 2.12
CA PHE A 108 -13.62 0.37 3.03
C PHE A 108 -12.98 1.44 3.91
N ILE A 109 -12.84 2.67 3.42
CA ILE A 109 -12.08 3.74 4.10
C ILE A 109 -12.98 4.65 4.96
N HIS A 110 -14.29 4.40 4.99
CA HIS A 110 -15.20 5.07 5.93
C HIS A 110 -15.44 4.22 7.18
N ALA A 111 -14.80 4.62 8.28
CA ALA A 111 -15.25 4.40 9.66
C ALA A 111 -14.99 5.71 10.43
#